data_AF-A0ABD3IZF5-F1
#
_entry.id   AF-A0ABD3IZF5-F1
#
_cell.length_a   1.000
_cell.length_b   1.000
_cell.length_c   1.000
_cell.angle_alpha   90.00
_cell.angle_beta   90.00
_cell.angle_gamma   90.00
#
_symmetry.space_group_name_H-M   'P 1'
#
loop_
_entity.id
_entity.type
_entity.pdbx_description
1 polymer ?
#
loop_
_entity_poly.entity_id
_entity_poly.type
_entity_poly.pdbx_seq_one_letter_code
_entity_poly.pdbx_strand_id
1 'polypeptide(L)'
;MDLELKKKILNDLDRFVRRREYYRRIGKTWKRGYLLYRPTGTGKQAWLPQWPKTWNFDIYNLELSRLHSNAELRRLLVDTTNQSILVVEDTDCTTKLQDRMSETRTTSMNPLSMGY
;
A
#
# COMPACT_ATOMS: atom_id res chain seq x y z
N MET A 1 4.41 8.58 -13.26
CA MET A 1 5.15 8.28 -12.00
C MET A 1 6.52 8.90 -12.16
N ASP A 2 6.86 9.82 -11.28
CA ASP A 2 8.07 10.63 -11.39
C ASP A 2 9.33 9.76 -11.37
N LEU A 3 10.21 9.94 -12.35
CA LEU A 3 11.42 9.13 -12.53
C LEU A 3 12.37 9.26 -11.32
N GLU A 4 12.36 10.43 -10.68
CA GLU A 4 13.15 10.71 -9.48
C GLU A 4 12.64 9.94 -8.25
N LEU A 5 11.32 9.80 -8.09
CA LEU A 5 10.76 8.98 -7.01
C LEU A 5 11.18 7.51 -7.15
N LYS A 6 11.17 6.97 -8.38
CA LYS A 6 11.65 5.61 -8.65
C LYS A 6 13.10 5.42 -8.25
N LYS A 7 13.98 6.36 -8.64
CA LYS A 7 15.41 6.33 -8.29
C LYS A 7 15.64 6.41 -6.78
N LYS A 8 14.87 7.26 -6.07
CA LYS A 8 14.95 7.38 -4.60
C LYS A 8 14.63 6.06 -3.91
N ILE A 9 13.59 5.37 -4.37
CA ILE A 9 13.16 4.09 -3.79
C ILE A 9 14.17 2.99 -4.09
N LEU A 10 14.68 2.92 -5.33
CA LEU A 10 15.76 2.00 -5.69
C LEU A 10 17.03 2.20 -4.85
N ASN A 11 17.44 3.45 -4.63
CA ASN A 11 18.61 3.78 -3.82
C ASN A 11 18.39 3.41 -2.34
N ASP A 12 17.22 3.73 -1.79
CA ASP A 12 16.87 3.37 -0.42
C ASP A 12 16.85 1.85 -0.21
N LEU A 13 16.34 1.11 -1.19
CA LEU A 13 16.35 -0.36 -1.17
C LEU A 13 17.77 -0.92 -1.22
N ASP A 14 18.64 -0.44 -2.12
CA ASP A 14 20.05 -0.88 -2.17
C ASP A 14 20.73 -0.67 -0.80
N ARG A 15 20.49 0.51 -0.20
CA ARG A 15 21.00 0.85 1.13
C ARG A 15 20.40 -0.05 2.23
N PHE A 16 19.14 -0.42 2.12
CA PHE A 16 18.46 -1.32 3.07
C PHE A 16 19.01 -2.74 2.98
N VAL A 17 19.26 -3.27 1.77
CA VAL A 17 19.85 -4.60 1.55
C VAL A 17 21.24 -4.68 2.18
N ARG A 18 22.11 -3.70 1.90
CA ARG A 18 23.48 -3.66 2.44
C ARG A 18 23.54 -3.58 3.96
N ARG A 19 22.49 -3.07 4.60
CA ARG A 19 22.43 -2.86 6.06
C ARG A 19 21.87 -4.03 6.85
N ARG A 20 21.54 -5.17 6.22
CA ARG A 20 21.03 -6.36 6.92
C ARG A 20 21.83 -6.68 8.20
N GLU A 21 23.15 -6.68 8.07
CA GLU A 21 24.06 -6.97 9.18
C GLU A 21 24.04 -5.91 10.28
N TYR A 22 23.88 -4.64 9.90
CA TYR A 22 23.74 -3.53 10.84
C TYR A 22 22.47 -3.70 11.69
N TYR A 23 21.33 -4.03 11.06
CA TYR A 23 20.07 -4.28 11.78
C TYR A 23 20.20 -5.47 12.74
N ARG A 24 20.86 -6.55 12.31
CA ARG A 24 21.17 -7.72 13.14
C ARG A 24 21.98 -7.33 14.38
N ARG A 25 23.04 -6.53 14.20
CA ARG A 25 23.94 -6.11 15.29
C ARG A 25 23.26 -5.24 16.34
N ILE A 26 22.37 -4.35 15.94
CA ILE A 26 21.65 -3.47 16.88
C ILE A 26 20.35 -4.08 17.42
N GLY A 27 20.05 -5.34 17.07
CA GLY A 27 18.83 -6.03 17.51
C GLY A 27 17.53 -5.43 16.96
N LYS A 28 17.59 -4.64 15.88
CA LYS A 28 16.39 -4.06 15.26
C LYS A 28 15.86 -4.95 14.16
N THR A 29 14.54 -5.02 14.06
CA THR A 29 13.84 -5.74 13.01
C THR A 29 14.23 -5.22 11.63
N TRP A 30 14.69 -6.10 10.74
CA TRP A 30 15.06 -5.78 9.36
C TRP A 30 13.82 -5.77 8.46
N LYS A 31 13.04 -4.69 8.53
CA LYS A 31 11.84 -4.48 7.70
C LYS A 31 11.82 -3.06 7.15
N ARG A 32 11.30 -2.89 5.92
CA ARG A 32 11.13 -1.60 5.25
C ARG A 32 9.77 -1.55 4.55
N GLY A 33 9.01 -0.48 4.78
CA GLY A 33 7.70 -0.27 4.16
C GLY A 33 7.68 1.02 3.35
N TYR A 34 7.00 0.99 2.20
CA TYR A 34 6.78 2.15 1.34
C TYR A 34 5.27 2.30 1.11
N LEU A 35 4.75 3.51 1.26
CA LEU A 35 3.39 3.86 0.88
C LEU A 35 3.47 4.79 -0.34
N LEU A 36 2.84 4.38 -1.43
CA LEU A 36 2.97 5.04 -2.72
C LEU A 36 1.59 5.42 -3.22
N TYR A 37 1.32 6.72 -3.21
CA TYR A 37 0.08 7.25 -3.73
C TYR A 37 0.16 7.46 -5.25
N ARG A 38 -0.86 7.03 -5.98
CA ARG A 38 -0.99 7.24 -7.43
C ARG A 38 -2.31 7.96 -7.72
N PRO A 39 -2.29 9.09 -8.44
CA PRO A 39 -3.51 9.74 -8.90
C PRO A 39 -4.35 8.81 -9.80
N THR A 40 -5.66 8.81 -9.60
CA THR A 40 -6.61 8.03 -10.43
C THR A 40 -6.50 8.42 -11.90
N GLY A 41 -6.32 7.44 -12.80
CA GLY A 41 -6.25 7.67 -14.25
C GLY A 41 -4.86 7.48 -14.87
N THR A 42 -3.80 7.31 -14.09
CA THR A 42 -2.52 6.76 -14.61
C THR A 42 -2.57 5.25 -14.44
N GLY A 43 -2.61 4.49 -15.55
CA GLY A 43 -2.78 3.03 -15.59
C GLY A 43 -2.25 2.29 -14.34
N LYS A 44 -3.16 1.57 -13.67
CA LYS A 44 -2.95 0.88 -12.38
C LYS A 44 -1.75 -0.08 -12.36
N GLN A 45 -1.34 -0.61 -13.52
CA GLN A 45 -0.69 -1.92 -13.63
C GLN A 45 0.85 -1.93 -13.73
N ALA A 46 1.57 -0.85 -13.46
CA ALA A 46 3.04 -0.84 -13.67
C ALA A 46 3.81 -0.05 -12.61
N TRP A 47 3.62 -0.38 -11.32
CA TRP A 47 4.54 0.10 -10.28
C TRP A 47 5.82 -0.72 -10.21
N LEU A 48 5.77 -2.03 -10.53
CA LEU A 48 6.91 -2.94 -10.32
C LEU A 48 8.20 -2.33 -10.87
N PRO A 49 9.11 -1.90 -9.97
CA PRO A 49 10.40 -1.39 -10.40
C PRO A 49 11.11 -2.51 -11.14
N GLN A 50 11.71 -2.20 -12.29
CA GLN A 50 12.61 -3.14 -12.94
C GLN A 50 13.84 -3.27 -12.07
N TRP A 51 13.78 -4.19 -11.10
CA TRP A 51 14.82 -4.42 -10.12
C TRP A 51 16.09 -4.95 -10.79
N PRO A 52 17.27 -4.68 -10.22
CA PRO A 52 18.48 -5.36 -10.64
C PRO A 52 18.27 -6.88 -10.50
N LYS A 53 18.58 -7.66 -11.55
CA LYS A 53 18.49 -9.13 -11.53
C LYS A 53 19.28 -9.79 -10.39
N THR A 54 20.20 -9.06 -9.76
CA THR A 54 21.02 -9.52 -8.64
C THR A 54 20.28 -9.56 -7.31
N TRP A 55 19.10 -8.95 -7.24
CA TRP A 55 18.28 -8.94 -6.04
C TRP A 55 17.36 -10.15 -6.06
N ASN A 56 17.79 -11.24 -5.41
CA ASN A 56 16.98 -12.45 -5.21
C ASN A 56 15.89 -12.19 -4.16
N PHE A 57 14.90 -11.34 -4.48
CA PHE A 57 13.70 -11.17 -3.67
C PHE A 57 12.53 -11.92 -4.28
N ASP A 58 11.81 -12.66 -3.44
CA ASP A 58 10.51 -13.24 -3.80
C ASP A 58 9.45 -12.13 -3.78
N ILE A 59 8.75 -11.93 -4.90
CA ILE A 59 7.72 -10.89 -5.01
C ILE A 59 6.35 -11.54 -4.78
N TYR A 60 5.64 -11.08 -3.76
CA TYR A 60 4.29 -11.52 -3.43
C TYR A 60 3.30 -10.37 -3.68
N ASN A 61 2.27 -10.63 -4.49
CA ASN A 61 1.16 -9.69 -4.65
C ASN A 61 0.02 -10.08 -3.70
N LEU A 62 -0.32 -9.19 -2.78
CA LEU A 62 -1.38 -9.39 -1.80
C LEU A 62 -2.61 -8.58 -2.19
N GLU A 63 -3.67 -9.30 -2.52
CA GLU A 63 -4.99 -8.70 -2.78
C GLU A 63 -5.82 -8.70 -1.49
N LEU A 64 -5.98 -7.53 -0.86
CA LEU A 64 -6.72 -7.42 0.41
C LEU A 64 -8.18 -7.87 0.29
N SER A 65 -8.79 -7.70 -0.89
CA SER A 65 -10.17 -8.12 -1.18
C SER A 65 -10.40 -9.63 -1.02
N ARG A 66 -9.34 -10.45 -1.07
CA ARG A 66 -9.45 -11.91 -0.92
C ARG A 66 -9.28 -12.39 0.51
N LEU A 67 -8.88 -11.51 1.43
CA LEU A 67 -8.66 -11.86 2.83
C LEU A 67 -9.98 -11.75 3.59
N HIS A 68 -10.33 -12.80 4.32
CA HIS A 68 -11.58 -12.85 5.08
C HIS A 68 -11.41 -12.37 6.52
N SER A 69 -10.17 -12.32 7.02
CA SER A 69 -9.88 -11.90 8.39
C SER A 69 -8.47 -11.32 8.59
N ASN A 70 -8.32 -10.51 9.64
CA ASN A 70 -7.01 -10.03 10.08
C ASN A 70 -6.08 -11.16 10.55
N ALA A 71 -6.63 -12.30 10.99
CA ALA A 71 -5.86 -13.47 11.38
C ALA A 71 -5.16 -14.10 10.17
N GLU A 72 -5.85 -14.17 9.04
CA GLU A 72 -5.30 -14.65 7.76
C GLU A 72 -4.19 -13.74 7.26
N LEU A 73 -4.38 -12.41 7.32
CA LEU A 73 -3.32 -11.44 7.01
C LEU A 73 -2.08 -11.64 7.89
N ARG A 74 -2.26 -11.78 9.21
CA ARG A 74 -1.14 -12.02 10.14
C ARG A 74 -0.41 -13.31 9.82
N ARG A 75 -1.14 -14.38 9.49
CA ARG A 75 -0.56 -15.67 9.11
C ARG A 75 0.29 -15.53 7.84
N LEU A 76 -0.24 -14.90 6.78
CA LEU A 76 0.50 -14.67 5.55
C LEU A 76 1.80 -13.87 5.80
N LEU A 77 1.73 -12.83 6.63
CA LEU A 77 2.90 -12.02 7.00
C LEU A 77 3.98 -12.79 7.78
N VAL A 78 3.60 -13.83 8.52
CA VAL A 78 4.51 -14.70 9.26
C VAL A 78 5.08 -15.81 8.37
N ASP A 79 4.24 -16.36 7.48
CA ASP A 79 4.62 -17.44 6.56
C ASP A 79 5.48 -16.95 5.38
N THR A 80 5.55 -15.63 5.16
CA THR A 80 6.38 -15.03 4.09
C THR A 80 7.87 -15.27 4.35
N THR A 81 8.60 -15.69 3.31
CA THR A 81 10.04 -15.99 3.38
C THR A 81 10.89 -14.75 3.67
N ASN A 82 12.05 -14.97 4.28
CA ASN A 82 13.05 -13.91 4.39
C ASN A 82 13.51 -13.47 2.99
N GLN A 83 13.78 -12.18 2.81
CA GLN A 83 14.10 -11.61 1.51
C GLN A 83 12.91 -11.69 0.53
N SER A 84 11.72 -11.35 1.01
CA SER A 84 10.52 -11.15 0.19
C SER A 84 10.16 -9.67 0.05
N ILE A 85 9.49 -9.30 -1.03
CA ILE A 85 8.78 -8.03 -1.18
C ILE A 85 7.30 -8.33 -1.25
N LEU A 86 6.53 -7.78 -0.30
CA LEU A 86 5.08 -7.84 -0.31
C LEU A 86 4.52 -6.55 -0.93
N VAL A 87 3.79 -6.71 -2.02
CA VAL A 87 3.06 -5.61 -2.68
C VAL A 87 1.61 -5.72 -2.28
N VAL A 88 1.06 -4.63 -1.74
CA VAL A 88 -0.36 -4.53 -1.38
C VAL A 88 -0.98 -3.48 -2.29
N GLU A 89 -1.88 -3.90 -3.17
CA GLU A 89 -2.58 -3.01 -4.10
C GLU A 89 -3.98 -2.66 -3.58
N ASP A 90 -4.52 -1.52 -4.02
CA ASP A 90 -5.90 -1.08 -3.77
C ASP A 90 -6.30 -0.93 -2.28
N THR A 91 -5.47 -0.24 -1.48
CA THR A 91 -5.82 0.14 -0.09
C THR A 91 -6.96 1.18 0.00
N ASP A 92 -7.33 1.82 -1.11
CA ASP A 92 -8.24 2.97 -1.15
C ASP A 92 -9.72 2.59 -1.29
N CYS A 93 -10.09 1.33 -1.05
CA CYS A 93 -11.46 0.85 -1.22
C CYS A 93 -12.41 1.16 -0.06
N THR A 94 -11.93 1.60 1.11
CA THR A 94 -12.80 1.76 2.30
C THR A 94 -13.39 3.16 2.49
N THR A 95 -12.76 4.22 1.98
CA THR A 95 -13.23 5.61 2.23
C THR A 95 -14.30 6.08 1.26
N LYS A 96 -14.38 5.51 0.03
CA LYS A 96 -15.40 5.89 -0.96
C LYS A 96 -16.84 5.52 -0.58
N LEU A 97 -17.03 4.66 0.43
CA LEU A 97 -18.35 4.32 0.95
C LEU A 97 -18.92 5.38 1.90
N GLN A 98 -18.07 6.21 2.55
CA GLN A 98 -18.56 7.22 3.49
C GLN A 98 -18.98 8.53 2.81
N ASP A 99 -18.33 8.92 1.71
CA ASP A 99 -18.69 10.15 0.98
C ASP A 99 -20.04 10.08 0.26
N ARG A 100 -20.52 8.87 -0.10
CA ARG A 100 -21.86 8.73 -0.71
C ARG A 100 -23.01 8.74 0.31
N MET A 101 -22.71 8.48 1.59
CA MET A 101 -23.72 8.44 2.65
C MET A 101 -23.95 9.82 3.29
N SER A 102 -23.01 10.75 3.17
CA SER A 102 -23.16 12.13 3.65
C SER A 102 -24.08 12.96 2.75
N GLU A 103 -24.10 12.72 1.43
CA GLU A 103 -24.97 13.44 0.48
C GLU A 103 -26.46 13.03 0.55
N THR A 104 -26.79 11.84 1.05
CA THR A 104 -28.20 11.37 1.08
C THR A 104 -28.99 11.93 2.28
N ARG A 105 -28.33 12.46 3.31
CA ARG A 105 -29.00 12.98 4.51
C ARG A 105 -29.51 14.41 4.40
N THR A 106 -29.02 15.20 3.44
CA THR A 106 -29.36 16.63 3.33
C THR A 106 -30.61 16.91 2.49
N THR A 107 -31.11 15.94 1.71
CA THR A 107 -32.29 16.16 0.84
C THR A 107 -33.64 15.82 1.49
N SER A 108 -33.64 15.32 2.74
CA SER A 108 -34.89 14.89 3.44
C SER A 108 -35.35 15.85 4.56
N MET A 109 -34.99 17.14 4.51
CA MET A 109 -35.62 18.16 5.36
C MET A 109 -36.07 19.35 4.53
N ASN A 110 -37.23 19.22 3.90
CA ASN A 110 -38.06 20.36 3.53
C ASN A 110 -39.29 20.35 4.45
N PRO A 111 -39.52 21.44 5.20
CA PRO A 111 -40.88 21.91 5.42
C PRO A 111 -41.02 23.39 5.01
N LEU A 112 -41.87 23.59 4.01
CA LEU A 112 -42.81 24.70 3.79
C LEU A 112 -42.81 25.85 4.83
N SER A 113 -42.58 27.09 4.35
CA SER A 113 -43.28 28.35 4.70
C SER A 113 -42.76 29.41 3.71
N MET A 114 -43.46 30.05 2.78
CA MET A 114 -44.79 30.70 2.70
C MET A 114 -44.94 31.93 3.61
N GLY A 115 -45.06 33.11 2.97
CA GLY A 115 -45.45 34.42 3.51
C GLY A 115 -44.34 35.13 4.30
N TYR A 116 -44.02 36.42 4.13
CA TYR A 116 -44.65 37.56 3.45
C TYR A 116 -43.59 38.39 2.72
#